data_AF-A0A7K6ZN98-F1
#
_entry.id   AF-A0A7K6ZN98-F1
#
_cell.length_a   1.000
_cell.length_b   1.000
_cell.length_c   1.000
_cell.angle_alpha   90.00
_cell.angle_beta   90.00
_cell.angle_gamma   90.00
#
_symmetry.space_group_name_H-M   'P 1'
#
loop_
_entity.id
_entity.type
_entity.pdbx_description
1 polymer ?
#
loop_
_entity_poly.entity_id
_entity_poly.type
_entity_poly.pdbx_seq_one_letter_code
_entity_poly.pdbx_strand_id
1 'polypeptide(L)'
;LQGDFVDRGYYSLETFTYLLALKAKWPDRITLLRGNHESRQITQVYGFYDECQTKYGNANAWRYCTKVFDMLTIAALIDEQILCVHGGLSPDIKTLDQIRTIERNQEIPHKGAFCDLVWSDPEDVDTWAISPRGAGWLFGAKVTNEFVHINNLKLICRAHQLVHEGYKFMFDEKLVTVWSAPNYCYRCGNIASIMVFKDVNTREPKLFRAVPDSERVIPPRTTTPYFL
;
A
#
# COMPACT_ATOMS: atom_id res chain seq x y z
N LEU A 1 -6.34 -4.74 -3.28
CA LEU A 1 -5.93 -4.03 -2.05
C LEU A 1 -4.52 -3.49 -2.26
N GLN A 2 -4.26 -2.24 -1.88
CA GLN A 2 -3.09 -1.47 -2.33
C GLN A 2 -1.95 -1.44 -1.30
N GLY A 3 -1.47 -2.60 -0.81
CA GLY A 3 -0.29 -2.67 0.08
C GLY A 3 -0.49 -2.19 1.52
N ASP A 4 0.61 -2.19 2.28
CA ASP A 4 0.71 -1.80 3.69
C ASP A 4 -0.26 -2.58 4.60
N PHE A 5 -0.18 -3.90 4.51
CA PHE A 5 -0.97 -4.84 5.32
C PHE A 5 -0.34 -5.10 6.70
N VAL A 6 0.95 -4.80 6.82
CA VAL A 6 1.76 -5.07 8.02
C VAL A 6 2.34 -3.79 8.63
N ASP A 7 2.98 -3.96 9.80
CA ASP A 7 3.54 -2.91 10.66
C ASP A 7 2.49 -2.01 11.35
N ARG A 8 2.95 -1.28 12.39
CA ARG A 8 2.23 -0.29 13.22
C ARG A 8 1.07 -0.84 14.07
N GLY A 9 0.23 -1.71 13.49
CA GLY A 9 -0.85 -2.40 14.18
C GLY A 9 -0.32 -3.55 15.06
N TYR A 10 -1.21 -4.13 15.86
CA TYR A 10 -0.86 -5.27 16.72
C TYR A 10 -1.14 -6.65 16.09
N TYR A 11 -1.80 -6.65 14.92
CA TYR A 11 -2.37 -7.84 14.28
C TYR A 11 -1.95 -7.93 12.80
N SER A 12 -0.72 -7.53 12.50
CA SER A 12 -0.21 -7.54 11.12
C SER A 12 -0.13 -8.96 10.57
N LEU A 13 0.28 -9.94 11.38
CA LEU A 13 0.38 -11.33 10.96
C LEU A 13 -0.98 -11.94 10.66
N GLU A 14 -1.98 -11.74 11.52
CA GLU A 14 -3.35 -12.21 11.29
C GLU A 14 -3.95 -11.52 10.05
N THR A 15 -3.73 -10.21 9.91
CA THR A 15 -4.21 -9.44 8.75
C THR A 15 -3.63 -10.01 7.46
N PHE A 16 -2.30 -10.13 7.37
CA PHE A 16 -1.66 -10.58 6.15
C PHE A 16 -1.97 -12.05 5.83
N THR A 17 -1.92 -12.95 6.83
CA THR A 17 -2.23 -14.37 6.61
C THR A 17 -3.68 -14.61 6.23
N TYR A 18 -4.63 -13.83 6.79
CA TYR A 18 -6.02 -13.87 6.35
C TYR A 18 -6.16 -13.45 4.88
N LEU A 19 -5.53 -12.35 4.47
CA LEU A 19 -5.52 -11.92 3.06
C LEU A 19 -4.91 -12.97 2.13
N LEU A 20 -3.85 -13.67 2.55
CA LEU A 20 -3.26 -14.77 1.79
C LEU A 20 -4.22 -15.98 1.69
N ALA A 21 -4.91 -16.34 2.77
CA ALA A 21 -5.92 -17.40 2.74
C ALA A 21 -7.08 -17.05 1.79
N LEU A 22 -7.53 -15.80 1.81
CA LEU A 22 -8.53 -15.31 0.86
C LEU A 22 -8.03 -15.35 -0.59
N LYS A 23 -6.77 -14.96 -0.84
CA LYS A 23 -6.13 -15.04 -2.17
C LYS A 23 -6.01 -16.49 -2.64
N ALA A 24 -5.64 -17.42 -1.77
CA ALA A 24 -5.56 -18.84 -2.10
C ALA A 24 -6.95 -19.44 -2.41
N LYS A 25 -7.98 -19.04 -1.66
CA LYS A 25 -9.35 -19.50 -1.84
C LYS A 25 -10.04 -18.89 -3.06
N TRP A 26 -9.78 -17.63 -3.36
CA TRP A 26 -10.39 -16.87 -4.46
C TRP A 26 -9.33 -16.11 -5.28
N PRO A 27 -8.48 -16.85 -6.02
CA PRO A 27 -7.34 -16.27 -6.73
C PRO A 27 -7.74 -15.19 -7.74
N ASP A 28 -8.91 -15.30 -8.37
CA ASP A 28 -9.37 -14.35 -9.40
C ASP A 28 -10.19 -13.18 -8.84
N ARG A 29 -10.48 -13.16 -7.53
CA ARG A 29 -11.31 -12.11 -6.91
C ARG A 29 -10.52 -11.14 -6.05
N ILE A 30 -9.28 -11.47 -5.72
CA ILE A 30 -8.44 -10.67 -4.82
C ILE A 30 -7.09 -10.47 -5.45
N THR A 31 -6.70 -9.21 -5.58
CA THR A 31 -5.35 -8.81 -5.98
C THR A 31 -4.73 -8.02 -4.84
N LEU A 32 -3.56 -8.46 -4.40
CA LEU A 32 -2.78 -7.83 -3.33
C LEU A 32 -1.59 -7.14 -3.98
N LEU A 33 -1.56 -5.80 -3.88
CA LEU A 33 -0.38 -5.05 -4.30
C LEU A 33 0.64 -4.98 -3.17
N ARG A 34 1.91 -4.85 -3.54
CA ARG A 34 3.01 -4.59 -2.61
C ARG A 34 3.00 -3.12 -2.21
N GLY A 35 2.98 -2.84 -0.92
CA GLY A 35 3.27 -1.53 -0.35
C GLY A 35 4.73 -1.43 0.08
N ASN A 36 5.13 -0.25 0.55
CA ASN A 36 6.51 -0.06 1.02
C ASN A 36 6.76 -0.78 2.35
N HIS A 37 5.71 -1.07 3.14
CA HIS A 37 5.82 -1.88 4.35
C HIS A 37 5.98 -3.38 4.10
N GLU A 38 5.70 -3.89 2.90
CA GLU A 38 6.04 -5.27 2.51
C GLU A 38 7.53 -5.40 2.10
N SER A 39 8.42 -4.96 2.99
CA SER A 39 9.88 -4.91 2.85
C SER A 39 10.55 -5.47 4.11
N ARG A 40 11.68 -6.16 3.94
CA ARG A 40 12.48 -6.66 5.07
C ARG A 40 13.01 -5.52 5.93
N GLN A 41 13.49 -4.44 5.30
CA GLN A 41 14.11 -3.33 6.02
C GLN A 41 13.08 -2.56 6.87
N ILE A 42 11.89 -2.33 6.31
CA ILE A 42 10.83 -1.59 6.98
C ILE A 42 10.24 -2.42 8.14
N THR A 43 9.95 -3.71 7.90
CA THR A 43 9.32 -4.57 8.91
C THR A 43 10.18 -4.86 10.13
N GLN A 44 11.51 -4.73 10.00
CA GLN A 44 12.45 -4.82 11.13
C GLN A 44 12.38 -3.62 12.08
N VAL A 45 11.87 -2.47 11.60
CA VAL A 45 11.84 -1.22 12.38
C VAL A 45 10.42 -0.87 12.83
N TYR A 46 9.40 -1.23 12.05
CA TYR A 46 8.03 -0.74 12.26
C TYR A 46 7.06 -1.78 12.87
N GLY A 47 7.58 -2.93 13.30
CA GLY A 47 6.94 -3.81 14.29
C GLY A 47 6.61 -5.22 13.83
N PHE A 48 6.50 -5.49 12.52
CA PHE A 48 6.08 -6.81 12.05
C PHE A 48 7.08 -7.93 12.37
N TYR A 49 8.39 -7.63 12.34
CA TYR A 49 9.42 -8.58 12.79
C TYR A 49 9.23 -8.97 14.26
N ASP A 50 9.09 -7.97 15.14
CA ASP A 50 8.92 -8.16 16.57
C ASP A 50 7.60 -8.89 16.88
N GLU A 51 6.52 -8.57 16.15
CA GLU A 51 5.24 -9.27 16.27
C GLU A 51 5.40 -10.77 15.97
N CYS A 52 6.06 -11.12 14.87
CA CYS A 52 6.30 -12.52 14.50
C CYS A 52 7.15 -13.24 15.55
N GLN A 53 8.25 -12.62 15.99
CA GLN A 53 9.15 -13.17 17.01
C GLN A 53 8.41 -13.39 18.34
N THR A 54 7.54 -12.45 18.73
CA THR A 54 6.76 -12.50 19.97
C THR A 54 5.65 -13.56 19.92
N LYS A 55 5.04 -13.80 18.76
CA LYS A 55 3.95 -14.78 18.62
C LYS A 55 4.45 -16.22 18.46
N TYR A 56 5.60 -16.42 17.80
CA TYR A 56 6.11 -17.75 17.43
C TYR A 56 7.40 -18.14 18.15
N GLY A 57 7.99 -17.25 18.96
CA GLY A 57 9.30 -17.47 19.61
C GLY A 57 10.50 -17.50 18.66
N ASN A 58 10.29 -17.28 17.36
CA ASN A 58 11.34 -17.28 16.34
C ASN A 58 10.91 -16.48 15.09
N ALA A 59 11.88 -16.18 14.22
CA ALA A 59 11.68 -15.34 13.04
C ALA A 59 11.15 -16.08 11.81
N ASN A 60 10.79 -17.38 11.88
CA ASN A 60 10.42 -18.14 10.69
C ASN A 60 9.17 -17.60 10.01
N ALA A 61 8.14 -17.21 10.77
CA ALA A 61 6.94 -16.58 10.22
C ALA A 61 7.28 -15.33 9.40
N TRP A 62 8.10 -14.42 9.95
CA TRP A 62 8.58 -13.24 9.24
C TRP A 62 9.39 -13.60 7.99
N ARG A 63 10.30 -14.58 8.07
CA ARG A 63 11.09 -15.05 6.91
C ARG A 63 10.22 -15.61 5.79
N TYR A 64 9.12 -16.29 6.12
CA TYR A 64 8.20 -16.82 5.12
C TYR A 64 7.33 -15.70 4.52
N CYS A 65 6.79 -14.80 5.33
CA CYS A 65 6.02 -13.65 4.84
C CYS A 65 6.86 -12.76 3.93
N THR A 66 8.10 -12.45 4.28
CA THR A 66 8.99 -11.61 3.45
C THR A 66 9.37 -12.24 2.12
N LYS A 67 9.47 -13.58 2.04
CA LYS A 67 9.59 -14.26 0.74
C LYS A 67 8.33 -14.10 -0.12
N VAL A 68 7.15 -14.10 0.50
CA VAL A 68 5.88 -13.87 -0.22
C VAL A 68 5.78 -12.41 -0.68
N PHE A 69 6.28 -11.45 0.12
CA PHE A 69 6.30 -10.04 -0.25
C PHE A 69 7.01 -9.80 -1.59
N ASP A 70 8.11 -10.51 -1.85
CA ASP A 70 8.85 -10.40 -3.12
C ASP A 70 7.99 -10.77 -4.34
N MET A 71 7.01 -11.65 -4.17
CA MET A 71 6.15 -12.11 -5.26
C MET A 71 4.91 -11.23 -5.48
N LEU A 72 4.62 -10.31 -4.56
CA LEU A 72 3.44 -9.43 -4.65
C LEU A 72 3.51 -8.53 -5.90
N THR A 73 2.37 -8.33 -6.54
CA THR A 73 2.24 -7.44 -7.70
C THR A 73 2.46 -5.98 -7.29
N ILE A 74 3.13 -5.19 -8.12
CA ILE A 74 3.46 -3.78 -7.78
C ILE A 74 2.44 -2.77 -8.32
N ALA A 75 1.66 -3.18 -9.32
CA ALA A 75 0.59 -2.39 -9.91
C ALA A 75 -0.53 -3.32 -10.39
N ALA A 76 -1.74 -2.76 -10.51
CA ALA A 76 -2.86 -3.41 -11.19
C ALA A 76 -3.52 -2.43 -12.14
N LEU A 77 -4.13 -2.95 -13.20
CA LEU A 77 -4.88 -2.16 -14.17
C LEU A 77 -6.31 -2.70 -14.20
N ILE A 78 -7.28 -1.83 -13.89
CA ILE A 78 -8.71 -2.19 -13.91
C ILE A 78 -9.31 -1.62 -15.19
N ASP A 79 -9.96 -2.49 -15.96
CA ASP A 79 -10.64 -2.19 -17.23
C ASP A 79 -9.80 -1.32 -18.18
N GLU A 80 -8.48 -1.54 -18.18
CA GLU A 80 -7.49 -0.82 -18.99
C GLU A 80 -7.41 0.70 -18.79
N GLN A 81 -8.18 1.27 -17.86
CA GLN A 81 -8.32 2.72 -17.69
C GLN A 81 -8.00 3.23 -16.28
N ILE A 82 -7.91 2.34 -15.28
CA ILE A 82 -7.60 2.73 -13.90
C ILE A 82 -6.32 2.02 -13.44
N LEU A 83 -5.25 2.80 -13.30
CA LEU A 83 -3.98 2.30 -12.75
C LEU A 83 -4.06 2.33 -11.22
N CYS A 84 -3.82 1.19 -10.59
CA CYS A 84 -3.65 1.07 -9.14
C CYS A 84 -2.18 0.84 -8.80
N VAL A 85 -1.62 1.70 -7.95
CA VAL A 85 -0.28 1.56 -7.37
C VAL A 85 -0.35 1.86 -5.87
N HIS A 86 0.61 1.43 -5.06
CA HIS A 86 0.59 1.79 -3.64
C HIS A 86 1.06 3.24 -3.44
N GLY A 87 2.27 3.53 -3.91
CA GLY A 87 2.94 4.83 -3.84
C GLY A 87 2.42 5.76 -4.93
N GLY A 88 3.20 5.98 -5.99
CA GLY A 88 2.85 6.95 -7.02
C GLY A 88 3.60 6.72 -8.31
N LEU A 89 3.83 7.79 -9.06
CA LEU A 89 4.55 7.72 -10.33
C LEU A 89 6.07 7.79 -10.14
N SER A 90 6.81 7.41 -11.19
CA SER A 90 8.27 7.49 -11.26
C SER A 90 8.70 8.31 -12.48
N PRO A 91 9.76 9.14 -12.38
CA PRO A 91 10.32 9.83 -13.55
C PRO A 91 10.91 8.86 -14.60
N ASP A 92 11.23 7.63 -14.20
CA ASP A 92 11.76 6.59 -15.08
C ASP A 92 10.66 5.84 -15.85
N ILE A 93 9.39 6.05 -15.49
CA ILE A 93 8.23 5.34 -16.05
C ILE A 93 7.30 6.33 -16.74
N LYS A 94 7.28 6.28 -18.07
CA LYS A 94 6.37 7.02 -18.94
C LYS A 94 5.19 6.18 -19.41
N THR A 95 5.38 4.87 -19.56
CA THR A 95 4.35 3.95 -20.06
C THR A 95 4.06 2.78 -19.13
N LEU A 96 2.84 2.23 -19.21
CA LEU A 96 2.44 1.02 -18.48
C LEU A 96 3.32 -0.19 -18.81
N ASP A 97 3.83 -0.29 -20.03
CA ASP A 97 4.71 -1.40 -20.42
C ASP A 97 6.03 -1.38 -19.67
N GLN A 98 6.56 -0.20 -19.32
CA GLN A 98 7.77 -0.13 -18.49
C GLN A 98 7.53 -0.73 -17.10
N ILE A 99 6.34 -0.56 -16.51
CA ILE A 99 5.97 -1.20 -15.24
C ILE A 99 6.01 -2.73 -15.37
N ARG A 100 5.54 -3.28 -16.50
CA ARG A 100 5.52 -4.73 -16.76
C ARG A 100 6.91 -5.35 -16.84
N THR A 101 7.92 -4.57 -17.19
CA THR A 101 9.33 -5.03 -17.31
C THR A 101 10.10 -5.03 -16.00
N ILE A 102 9.52 -4.50 -14.91
CA ILE A 102 10.19 -4.44 -13.61
C ILE A 102 10.32 -5.86 -13.03
N GLU A 103 11.56 -6.28 -12.75
CA GLU A 103 11.83 -7.47 -11.94
C GLU A 103 11.41 -7.18 -10.50
N ARG A 104 10.26 -7.75 -10.09
CA ARG A 104 9.67 -7.48 -8.77
C ARG A 104 10.07 -8.51 -7.71
N ASN A 105 10.55 -9.70 -8.12
CA ASN A 105 10.90 -10.81 -7.23
C ASN A 105 12.25 -10.58 -6.52
N GLN A 106 12.32 -9.48 -5.78
CA GLN A 106 13.46 -9.03 -5.03
C GLN A 106 13.01 -8.12 -3.89
N GLU A 107 13.92 -7.79 -2.97
CA GLU A 107 13.69 -6.72 -2.00
C GLU A 107 13.48 -5.38 -2.73
N ILE A 108 12.67 -4.49 -2.17
CA ILE A 108 12.45 -3.15 -2.73
C ILE A 108 13.79 -2.40 -2.78
N PRO A 109 14.27 -1.99 -3.97
CA PRO A 109 15.51 -1.23 -4.08
C PRO A 109 15.40 0.14 -3.40
N HIS A 110 16.53 0.74 -3.03
CA HIS A 110 16.55 2.07 -2.43
C HIS A 110 16.24 3.21 -3.42
N LYS A 111 16.27 2.95 -4.74
CA LYS A 111 16.03 3.96 -5.80
C LYS A 111 15.52 3.32 -7.09
N GLY A 112 15.00 4.16 -7.97
CA GLY A 112 14.53 3.80 -9.32
C GLY A 112 13.07 3.39 -9.36
N ALA A 113 12.57 3.12 -10.56
CA ALA A 113 11.19 2.79 -10.89
C ALA A 113 10.42 1.96 -9.84
N PHE A 114 10.98 0.84 -9.37
CA PHE A 114 10.30 0.00 -8.38
C PHE A 114 10.14 0.71 -7.02
N CYS A 115 11.21 1.36 -6.52
CA CYS A 115 11.16 2.15 -5.30
C CYS A 115 10.09 3.25 -5.40
N ASP A 116 10.10 4.00 -6.50
CA ASP A 116 9.21 5.14 -6.71
C ASP A 116 7.73 4.73 -6.74
N LEU A 117 7.39 3.60 -7.38
CA LEU A 117 6.01 3.09 -7.44
C LEU A 117 5.39 2.79 -6.07
N VAL A 118 6.21 2.55 -5.05
CA VAL A 118 5.75 2.27 -3.67
C VAL A 118 6.05 3.40 -2.69
N TRP A 119 6.85 4.41 -3.04
CA TRP A 119 7.24 5.51 -2.14
C TRP A 119 6.83 6.91 -2.59
N SER A 120 6.58 7.13 -3.88
CA SER A 120 6.28 8.47 -4.41
C SER A 120 4.92 8.98 -3.96
N ASP A 121 4.81 10.31 -3.85
CA ASP A 121 3.63 11.01 -3.36
C ASP A 121 3.17 12.15 -4.28
N PRO A 122 1.85 12.32 -4.48
CA PRO A 122 1.32 13.52 -5.13
C PRO A 122 1.47 14.73 -4.21
N GLU A 123 1.84 15.88 -4.77
CA GLU A 123 1.93 17.15 -4.04
C GLU A 123 1.62 18.33 -4.96
N ASP A 124 1.34 19.51 -4.38
CA ASP A 124 1.12 20.77 -5.09
C ASP A 124 2.44 21.35 -5.65
N VAL A 125 3.14 20.56 -6.46
CA VAL A 125 4.31 20.95 -7.24
C VAL A 125 3.99 20.92 -8.73
N ASP A 126 4.79 21.62 -9.53
CA ASP A 126 4.57 21.69 -10.98
C ASP A 126 4.86 20.36 -11.69
N THR A 127 6.02 19.76 -11.40
CA THR A 127 6.49 18.53 -12.04
C THR A 127 6.98 17.50 -11.01
N TRP A 128 8.29 17.41 -10.78
CA TRP A 128 8.91 16.48 -9.83
C TRP A 128 9.67 17.26 -8.76
N ALA A 129 9.65 16.78 -7.52
CA ALA A 129 10.51 17.26 -6.45
C ALA A 129 11.01 16.09 -5.59
N ILE A 130 12.09 16.31 -4.84
CA ILE A 130 12.67 15.29 -3.97
C ILE A 130 11.70 14.99 -2.83
N SER A 131 11.44 13.70 -2.59
CA SER A 131 10.59 13.28 -1.47
C SER A 131 11.27 13.53 -0.12
N PRO A 132 10.58 14.14 0.86
CA PRO A 132 11.10 14.30 2.22
C PRO A 132 11.21 12.95 2.96
N ARG A 133 10.66 11.86 2.41
CA ARG A 133 10.76 10.50 2.97
C ARG A 133 12.16 9.89 2.82
N GLY A 134 13.02 10.48 2.00
CA GLY A 134 14.33 9.90 1.64
C GLY A 134 14.27 8.79 0.60
N ALA A 135 13.09 8.48 0.06
CA ALA A 135 12.85 7.54 -1.03
C ALA A 135 11.66 8.01 -1.88
N GLY A 136 11.66 7.68 -3.17
CA GLY A 136 10.66 8.13 -4.13
C GLY A 136 10.72 9.63 -4.44
N TRP A 137 9.66 10.12 -5.10
CA TRP A 137 9.54 11.50 -5.54
C TRP A 137 8.20 12.12 -5.13
N LEU A 138 8.18 13.44 -5.02
CA LEU A 138 6.94 14.20 -5.10
C LEU A 138 6.61 14.45 -6.56
N PHE A 139 5.34 14.33 -6.94
CA PHE A 139 4.89 14.57 -8.31
C PHE A 139 3.62 15.42 -8.39
N GLY A 140 3.57 16.25 -9.42
CA GLY A 140 2.56 17.28 -9.62
C GLY A 140 1.46 16.94 -10.61
N ALA A 141 0.61 17.93 -10.84
CA ALA A 141 -0.49 17.85 -11.79
C ALA A 141 -0.02 17.60 -13.24
N LYS A 142 1.07 18.26 -13.68
CA LYS A 142 1.58 18.11 -15.07
C LYS A 142 2.01 16.66 -15.34
N VAL A 143 2.77 16.07 -14.40
CA VAL A 143 3.24 14.68 -14.47
C VAL A 143 2.05 13.72 -14.52
N THR A 144 1.08 13.91 -13.63
CA THR A 144 -0.14 13.09 -13.58
C THR A 144 -0.91 13.17 -14.90
N ASN A 145 -1.14 14.40 -15.39
CA ASN A 145 -1.88 14.65 -16.62
C ASN A 145 -1.21 14.03 -17.85
N GLU A 146 0.11 14.18 -17.97
CA GLU A 146 0.90 13.61 -19.06
C GLU A 146 0.85 12.08 -19.02
N PHE A 147 1.09 11.47 -17.86
CA PHE A 147 1.07 10.01 -17.71
C PHE A 147 -0.31 9.42 -18.05
N VAL A 148 -1.37 10.05 -17.54
CA VAL A 148 -2.76 9.65 -17.80
C VAL A 148 -3.08 9.74 -19.29
N HIS A 149 -2.65 10.83 -19.95
CA HIS A 149 -2.86 11.03 -21.38
C HIS A 149 -2.11 10.00 -22.24
N ILE A 150 -0.79 9.83 -22.01
CA ILE A 150 0.06 8.89 -22.77
C ILE A 150 -0.47 7.47 -22.70
N ASN A 151 -0.98 7.06 -21.52
CA ASN A 151 -1.40 5.69 -21.26
C ASN A 151 -2.91 5.48 -21.45
N ASN A 152 -3.64 6.47 -21.96
CA ASN A 152 -5.09 6.41 -22.16
C ASN A 152 -5.87 6.00 -20.88
N LEU A 153 -5.42 6.50 -19.73
CA LEU A 153 -6.04 6.25 -18.44
C LEU A 153 -7.11 7.31 -18.15
N LYS A 154 -7.98 7.00 -17.20
CA LYS A 154 -8.92 7.96 -16.58
C LYS A 154 -8.51 8.32 -15.16
N LEU A 155 -7.87 7.39 -14.47
CA LEU A 155 -7.60 7.53 -13.05
C LEU A 155 -6.33 6.77 -12.63
N ILE A 156 -5.56 7.40 -11.76
CA ILE A 156 -4.56 6.75 -10.93
C ILE A 156 -5.14 6.63 -9.52
N CYS A 157 -5.27 5.40 -9.02
CA CYS A 157 -5.77 5.09 -7.70
C CYS A 157 -4.60 4.61 -6.83
N ARG A 158 -4.37 5.28 -5.70
CA ARG A 158 -3.22 5.04 -4.83
C ARG A 158 -3.56 5.03 -3.34
N ALA A 159 -2.59 4.65 -2.50
CA ALA A 159 -2.73 4.60 -1.04
C ALA A 159 -1.59 5.38 -0.33
N HIS A 160 -0.89 4.78 0.63
CA HIS A 160 0.37 5.24 1.28
C HIS A 160 0.33 6.56 2.10
N GLN A 161 -0.37 7.60 1.66
CA GLN A 161 -0.57 8.82 2.44
C GLN A 161 -1.85 8.76 3.26
N LEU A 162 -1.72 9.06 4.55
CA LEU A 162 -2.86 9.26 5.43
C LEU A 162 -3.72 10.42 4.92
N VAL A 163 -5.02 10.16 4.76
CA VAL A 163 -6.03 11.17 4.48
C VAL A 163 -7.07 11.14 5.59
N HIS A 164 -7.34 12.28 6.22
CA HIS A 164 -8.22 12.35 7.40
C HIS A 164 -9.66 11.94 7.07
N GLU A 165 -10.12 12.26 5.87
CA GLU A 165 -11.43 11.97 5.30
C GLU A 165 -11.51 10.56 4.67
N GLY A 166 -10.42 9.78 4.74
CA GLY A 166 -10.34 8.42 4.21
C GLY A 166 -10.08 8.34 2.71
N TYR A 167 -10.36 9.39 1.92
CA TYR A 167 -9.94 9.50 0.53
C TYR A 167 -9.77 10.97 0.09
N LYS A 168 -8.93 11.24 -0.90
CA LYS A 168 -8.71 12.58 -1.47
C LYS A 168 -8.48 12.50 -2.97
N PHE A 169 -9.24 13.29 -3.74
CA PHE A 169 -8.98 13.51 -5.16
C PHE A 169 -7.99 14.65 -5.36
N MET A 170 -7.13 14.52 -6.36
CA MET A 170 -6.16 15.53 -6.77
C MET A 170 -6.09 15.62 -8.30
N PHE A 171 -5.57 16.74 -8.79
CA PHE A 171 -5.22 16.95 -10.20
C PHE A 171 -6.42 16.70 -11.14
N ASP A 172 -7.48 17.48 -10.98
CA ASP A 172 -8.73 17.37 -11.74
C ASP A 172 -9.37 15.97 -11.66
N GLU A 173 -9.32 15.39 -10.45
CA GLU A 173 -9.79 14.03 -10.13
C GLU A 173 -9.20 12.88 -10.95
N LYS A 174 -8.05 13.11 -11.59
CA LYS A 174 -7.27 12.08 -12.29
C LYS A 174 -6.40 11.26 -11.34
N LEU A 175 -6.24 11.71 -10.10
CA LEU A 175 -5.62 10.93 -9.04
C LEU A 175 -6.54 10.86 -7.83
N VAL A 176 -6.60 9.68 -7.21
CA VAL A 176 -7.25 9.49 -5.92
C VAL A 176 -6.34 8.75 -4.95
N THR A 177 -6.22 9.28 -3.74
CA THR A 177 -5.64 8.59 -2.59
C THR A 177 -6.76 7.98 -1.77
N VAL A 178 -6.65 6.69 -1.45
CA VAL A 178 -7.61 5.91 -0.65
C VAL A 178 -6.89 5.37 0.57
N TRP A 179 -7.45 5.60 1.75
CA TRP A 179 -6.89 5.17 3.02
C TRP A 179 -7.88 4.30 3.79
N SER A 180 -7.48 3.05 4.10
CA SER A 180 -8.40 2.04 4.66
C SER A 180 -8.13 1.70 6.14
N ALA A 181 -7.26 2.43 6.83
CA ALA A 181 -6.96 2.20 8.25
C ALA A 181 -7.53 3.32 9.14
N PRO A 182 -8.73 3.14 9.75
CA PRO A 182 -9.37 4.20 10.54
C PRO A 182 -8.69 4.36 11.90
N ASN A 183 -8.71 5.57 12.45
CA ASN A 183 -8.00 5.94 13.67
C ASN A 183 -6.55 5.41 13.68
N TYR A 184 -5.79 5.75 12.64
CA TYR A 184 -4.48 5.21 12.38
C TYR A 184 -3.54 5.36 13.60
N CYS A 185 -2.76 4.31 13.87
CA CYS A 185 -1.90 4.19 15.05
C CYS A 185 -2.62 4.49 16.38
N TYR A 186 -3.94 4.26 16.44
CA TYR A 186 -4.80 4.48 17.61
C TYR A 186 -4.88 5.94 18.08
N ARG A 187 -4.47 6.90 17.25
CA ARG A 187 -4.31 8.30 17.67
C ARG A 187 -4.67 9.35 16.61
N CYS A 188 -4.67 8.99 15.33
CA CYS A 188 -4.84 9.97 14.26
C CYS A 188 -6.29 10.45 14.09
N GLY A 189 -7.29 9.70 14.58
CA GLY A 189 -8.70 10.09 14.52
C GLY A 189 -9.32 10.16 13.12
N ASN A 190 -8.59 9.76 12.07
CA ASN A 190 -9.09 9.73 10.70
C ASN A 190 -10.20 8.70 10.50
N ILE A 191 -11.05 8.94 9.52
CA ILE A 191 -11.93 7.89 8.97
C ILE A 191 -11.19 7.10 7.89
N ALA A 192 -11.76 5.97 7.49
CA ALA A 192 -11.24 5.14 6.42
C ALA A 192 -12.26 5.00 5.30
N SER A 193 -11.78 4.61 4.13
CA SER A 193 -12.61 4.35 2.97
C SER A 193 -12.14 3.14 2.17
N ILE A 194 -13.06 2.61 1.36
CA ILE A 194 -12.75 1.81 0.18
C ILE A 194 -13.36 2.50 -1.04
N MET A 195 -12.68 2.43 -2.18
CA MET A 195 -13.24 2.91 -3.45
C MET A 195 -13.89 1.75 -4.20
N VAL A 196 -15.18 1.86 -4.50
CA VAL A 196 -15.92 0.87 -5.28
C VAL A 196 -16.09 1.37 -6.70
N PHE A 197 -15.59 0.61 -7.66
CA PHE A 197 -15.81 0.86 -9.08
C PHE A 197 -16.92 -0.07 -9.57
N LYS A 198 -18.01 0.51 -10.09
CA LYS A 198 -19.05 -0.25 -10.83
C LYS A 198 -18.63 -0.42 -12.29
N ASP A 199 -17.97 0.59 -12.82
CA ASP A 199 -17.30 0.64 -14.12
C ASP A 199 -16.23 1.75 -14.09
N VAL A 200 -15.55 1.97 -15.23
CA VAL A 200 -14.47 2.98 -15.38
C VAL A 200 -14.89 4.43 -15.13
N ASN A 201 -16.18 4.77 -15.23
CA ASN A 201 -16.73 6.10 -15.01
C ASN A 201 -17.46 6.21 -13.66
N THR A 202 -18.01 5.09 -13.17
CA THR A 202 -18.84 5.07 -11.97
C THR A 202 -18.04 4.55 -10.77
N ARG A 203 -17.59 5.49 -9.94
CA ARG A 203 -16.85 5.25 -8.69
C ARG A 203 -17.59 5.79 -7.48
N GLU A 204 -17.57 5.04 -6.38
CA GLU A 204 -18.29 5.36 -5.15
C GLU A 204 -17.39 5.06 -3.93
N PRO A 205 -17.02 6.07 -3.11
CA PRO A 205 -16.30 5.84 -1.87
C PRO A 205 -17.26 5.33 -0.80
N LYS A 206 -16.88 4.24 -0.12
CA LYS A 206 -17.59 3.75 1.08
C LYS A 206 -16.76 4.05 2.32
N LEU A 207 -17.28 4.92 3.16
CA LEU A 207 -16.61 5.37 4.38
C LEU A 207 -16.94 4.46 5.57
N PHE A 208 -15.97 4.28 6.45
CA PHE A 208 -16.15 3.56 7.71
C PHE A 208 -15.24 4.11 8.81
N ARG A 209 -15.64 3.86 10.06
CA ARG A 209 -14.93 4.31 11.26
C ARG A 209 -14.25 3.14 11.96
N ALA A 210 -13.32 3.46 12.85
CA ALA A 210 -12.71 2.47 13.72
C ALA A 210 -13.79 1.88 14.63
N VAL A 211 -13.63 0.60 14.97
CA VAL A 211 -14.42 -0.02 16.04
C VAL A 211 -14.21 0.75 17.35
N PRO A 212 -15.24 0.85 18.22
CA PRO A 212 -15.13 1.54 19.50
C PRO A 212 -13.94 1.03 20.34
N ASP A 213 -13.31 1.91 21.10
CA ASP A 213 -12.17 1.54 21.96
C ASP A 213 -12.55 0.46 23.00
N SER A 214 -13.81 0.42 23.44
CA SER A 214 -14.35 -0.62 24.33
C SER A 214 -14.37 -2.02 23.72
N GLU A 215 -14.39 -2.12 22.39
CA GLU A 215 -14.37 -3.38 21.66
C GLU A 215 -12.96 -3.73 21.15
N ARG A 216 -11.97 -2.85 21.40
CA ARG A 216 -10.60 -3.08 20.96
C ARG A 216 -9.91 -4.10 21.86
N VAL A 217 -9.45 -5.18 21.25
CA VAL A 217 -8.54 -6.12 21.90
C VAL A 217 -7.11 -5.61 21.72
N ILE A 218 -6.39 -5.45 22.82
CA ILE A 218 -4.94 -5.21 22.81
C ILE A 218 -4.31 -6.54 23.18
N PRO A 219 -3.42 -7.11 22.34
CA PRO A 219 -2.82 -8.38 22.68
C PRO A 219 -1.94 -8.19 23.92
N PRO A 220 -1.94 -9.17 24.84
CA PRO A 220 -1.03 -9.15 25.97
C PRO A 220 0.41 -9.06 25.45
N ARG A 221 1.28 -8.36 26.19
CA ARG A 221 2.74 -8.38 25.95
C ARG A 221 3.28 -9.73 26.40
N THR A 222 2.92 -10.81 25.71
CA THR A 222 3.40 -12.14 26.04
C THR A 222 4.76 -12.33 25.40
N THR A 223 5.83 -12.24 26.19
CA THR A 223 7.11 -12.84 25.81
C THR A 223 6.89 -14.34 25.70
N THR A 224 7.03 -14.93 24.51
CA THR A 224 7.14 -16.39 24.38
C THR A 224 8.16 -16.85 25.40
N PRO A 225 7.83 -17.82 26.30
CA PRO A 225 8.84 -18.40 27.15
C PRO A 225 9.89 -18.99 26.22
N TYR A 226 11.09 -18.40 26.18
CA TYR A 226 12.23 -19.09 25.62
C TYR A 226 12.33 -20.44 26.36
N PHE A 227 12.46 -21.53 25.61
CA PHE A 227 12.40 -22.94 26.03
C PHE A 227 11.03 -23.63 25.88
N LEU A 228 10.83 -24.24 24.71
CA LEU A 228 10.49 -25.68 24.56
C LEU A 228 11.26 -26.24 23.37
#